data_AF-A0A7S8HDC5-F1
#
_entry.id   AF-A0A7S8HDC5-F1
#
_cell.length_a   1.000
_cell.length_b   1.000
_cell.length_c   1.000
_cell.angle_alpha   90.00
_cell.angle_beta   90.00
_cell.angle_gamma   90.00
#
_symmetry.space_group_name_H-M   'P 1'
#
loop_
_entity.id
_entity.type
_entity.pdbx_description
1 polymer ?
#
loop_
_entity_poly.entity_id
_entity_poly.type
_entity_poly.pdbx_seq_one_letter_code
_entity_poly.pdbx_strand_id
1 'polypeptide(L)'
;MCCRSPDSGRQRGPREEATMQPEPITCRLIVEAVAEYYGLSVVDLLSHRRPQRVSRARQVAMWAAKRLTTRSLTDIGRFVGGRDHATVSHAVRVVDELRERDADFRQQTDDVVLAVEATARTLARFHANGPEDVDPVAVARRILATPRGVPIVSIPEITALASAVSAQELTDSSKMMTGPMKRFRSEPRDRESEFDLYRAVAEVLEADRDLKQAQWTHGERGAQARLDRALKALRENFERETAYVD
;
A
#
# COMPACT_ATOMS: atom_id res chain seq x y z
N MET A 1 58.86 -15.65 18.75
CA MET A 1 58.31 -14.58 17.92
C MET A 1 58.28 -15.05 16.46
N CYS A 2 57.31 -14.55 15.70
CA CYS A 2 57.01 -14.80 14.28
C CYS A 2 55.98 -15.89 13.98
N CYS A 3 54.74 -15.41 13.93
CA CYS A 3 53.50 -16.04 13.50
C CYS A 3 53.48 -16.25 11.98
N ARG A 4 52.97 -17.38 11.50
CA ARG A 4 52.28 -17.50 10.19
C ARG A 4 51.14 -18.50 10.32
N SER A 5 49.91 -18.00 10.34
CA SER A 5 48.69 -18.79 10.12
C SER A 5 48.37 -18.76 8.63
N PRO A 6 47.93 -19.88 8.01
CA PRO A 6 47.38 -19.86 6.67
C PRO A 6 45.89 -19.50 6.69
N ASP A 7 45.54 -18.85 5.60
CA ASP A 7 44.24 -18.55 5.01
C ASP A 7 43.05 -19.43 5.44
N SER A 8 41.95 -18.78 5.84
CA SER A 8 40.61 -19.34 5.69
C SER A 8 39.65 -18.23 5.27
N GLY A 9 39.68 -17.92 3.97
CA GLY A 9 38.61 -17.24 3.27
C GLY A 9 37.25 -17.79 3.68
N ARG A 10 36.55 -17.03 4.51
CA ARG A 10 35.19 -17.30 4.94
C ARG A 10 34.28 -17.02 3.74
N GLN A 11 34.11 -18.03 2.89
CA GLN A 11 33.12 -18.02 1.82
C GLN A 11 31.76 -17.73 2.48
N ARG A 12 31.19 -16.55 2.19
CA ARG A 12 29.78 -16.30 2.47
C ARG A 12 29.03 -17.22 1.52
N GLY A 13 28.40 -18.26 2.05
CA GLY A 13 27.49 -19.10 1.29
C GLY A 13 26.40 -18.24 0.63
N PRO A 14 25.82 -18.69 -0.50
CA PRO A 14 24.73 -17.99 -1.14
C PRO A 14 23.63 -17.74 -0.11
N ARG A 15 23.16 -16.50 -0.02
CA ARG A 15 21.97 -16.16 0.78
C ARG A 15 20.84 -17.02 0.24
N GLU A 16 20.45 -18.01 1.04
CA GLU A 16 19.29 -18.87 0.81
C GLU A 16 18.11 -17.95 0.52
N GLU A 17 17.63 -17.98 -0.72
CA GLU A 17 16.46 -17.24 -1.17
C GLU A 17 15.30 -17.65 -0.26
N ALA A 18 15.03 -16.84 0.74
CA ALA A 18 13.89 -17.01 1.61
C ALA A 18 12.66 -17.08 0.71
N THR A 19 12.01 -18.23 0.66
CA THR A 19 10.77 -18.42 -0.09
C THR A 19 9.77 -17.41 0.45
N MET A 20 9.64 -16.28 -0.26
CA MET A 20 8.79 -15.16 0.12
C MET A 20 7.35 -15.64 -0.04
N GLN A 21 6.79 -16.21 1.02
CA GLN A 21 5.37 -16.53 1.06
C GLN A 21 4.64 -15.18 1.02
N PRO A 22 3.85 -14.89 -0.04
CA PRO A 22 3.13 -13.63 -0.12
C PRO A 22 2.23 -13.54 1.11
N GLU A 23 2.27 -12.38 1.78
CA GLU A 23 1.39 -12.11 2.91
C GLU A 23 -0.07 -12.42 2.50
N PRO A 24 -0.86 -13.10 3.36
CA PRO A 24 -2.18 -13.55 2.96
C PRO A 24 -3.04 -12.35 2.58
N ILE A 25 -3.58 -12.36 1.35
CA ILE A 25 -4.55 -11.37 0.88
C ILE A 25 -5.64 -11.23 1.94
N THR A 26 -5.84 -10.01 2.45
CA THR A 26 -6.79 -9.75 3.52
C THR A 26 -8.14 -9.31 2.96
N CYS A 27 -9.24 -9.61 3.68
CA CYS A 27 -10.56 -9.12 3.32
C CYS A 27 -10.61 -7.57 3.29
N ARG A 28 -9.80 -6.91 4.12
CA ARG A 28 -9.69 -5.46 4.16
C ARG A 28 -9.17 -4.90 2.84
N LEU A 29 -8.04 -5.43 2.35
CA LEU A 29 -7.46 -5.03 1.07
C LEU A 29 -8.46 -5.19 -0.08
N ILE A 30 -9.23 -6.28 -0.06
CA ILE A 30 -10.26 -6.54 -1.07
C ILE A 30 -11.40 -5.52 -1.00
N VAL A 31 -11.88 -5.18 0.19
CA VAL A 31 -12.95 -4.19 0.37
C VAL A 31 -12.48 -2.80 -0.05
N GLU A 32 -11.26 -2.42 0.30
CA GLU A 32 -10.63 -1.16 -0.14
C GLU A 32 -10.53 -1.12 -1.68
N ALA A 33 -10.01 -2.19 -2.28
CA ALA A 33 -9.88 -2.29 -3.74
C ALA A 33 -11.22 -2.19 -4.48
N VAL A 34 -12.26 -2.84 -3.95
CA VAL A 34 -13.59 -2.80 -4.54
C VAL A 34 -14.26 -1.45 -4.31
N ALA A 35 -14.11 -0.85 -3.13
CA ALA A 35 -14.64 0.49 -2.86
C ALA A 35 -14.08 1.49 -3.86
N GLU A 36 -12.77 1.42 -4.05
CA GLU A 36 -12.02 2.25 -4.96
C GLU A 36 -12.45 2.06 -6.41
N TYR A 37 -12.45 0.82 -6.93
CA TYR A 37 -12.87 0.51 -8.29
C TYR A 37 -14.29 1.03 -8.61
N TYR A 38 -15.20 0.89 -7.64
CA TYR A 38 -16.59 1.33 -7.80
C TYR A 38 -16.81 2.79 -7.40
N GLY A 39 -15.79 3.57 -7.03
CA GLY A 39 -15.96 4.95 -6.56
C GLY A 39 -16.99 5.05 -5.43
N LEU A 40 -16.84 4.20 -4.42
CA LEU A 40 -17.66 4.12 -3.21
C LEU A 40 -16.76 4.29 -1.99
N SER A 41 -17.33 4.71 -0.87
CA SER A 41 -16.60 4.65 0.39
C SER A 41 -16.57 3.22 0.93
N VAL A 42 -15.51 2.86 1.66
CA VAL A 42 -15.47 1.58 2.42
C VAL A 42 -16.66 1.48 3.37
N VAL A 43 -17.06 2.60 3.99
CA VAL A 43 -18.22 2.68 4.87
C VAL A 43 -19.51 2.29 4.14
N ASP A 44 -19.71 2.71 2.89
CA ASP A 44 -20.87 2.32 2.09
C ASP A 44 -20.92 0.81 1.85
N LEU A 45 -19.78 0.21 1.50
CA LEU A 45 -19.68 -1.24 1.31
C LEU A 45 -19.97 -2.02 2.59
N LEU A 46 -19.53 -1.54 3.74
CA LEU A 46 -19.78 -2.18 5.03
C LEU A 46 -21.19 -1.87 5.58
N SER A 47 -21.87 -0.86 5.06
CA SER A 47 -23.20 -0.46 5.51
C SER A 47 -24.28 -1.50 5.23
N HIS A 48 -25.42 -1.38 5.91
CA HIS A 48 -26.62 -2.17 5.65
C HIS A 48 -27.47 -1.65 4.47
N ARG A 49 -27.10 -0.50 3.88
CA ARG A 49 -27.83 0.11 2.77
C ARG A 49 -27.73 -0.77 1.52
N ARG A 50 -28.82 -0.82 0.75
CA ARG A 50 -28.96 -1.68 -0.44
C ARG A 50 -29.27 -0.95 -1.75
N PRO A 51 -28.74 0.26 -2.03
CA PRO A 51 -28.84 0.80 -3.38
C PRO A 51 -28.09 -0.13 -4.34
N GLN A 52 -28.62 -0.29 -5.56
CA GLN A 52 -28.17 -1.31 -6.52
C GLN A 52 -26.65 -1.29 -6.75
N ARG A 53 -26.06 -0.09 -6.92
CA ARG A 53 -24.62 0.11 -7.11
C ARG A 53 -23.79 -0.42 -5.93
N VAL A 54 -24.18 -0.09 -4.70
CA VAL A 54 -23.48 -0.54 -3.48
C VAL A 54 -23.69 -2.03 -3.27
N SER A 55 -24.88 -2.56 -3.57
CA SER A 55 -25.14 -4.00 -3.46
C SER A 55 -24.26 -4.80 -4.43
N ARG A 56 -24.15 -4.35 -5.69
CA ARG A 56 -23.31 -5.01 -6.71
C ARG A 56 -21.83 -4.99 -6.31
N ALA A 57 -21.31 -3.84 -5.90
CA ALA A 57 -19.93 -3.73 -5.43
C ALA A 57 -19.67 -4.63 -4.21
N ARG A 58 -20.60 -4.67 -3.24
CA ARG A 58 -20.48 -5.57 -2.08
C ARG A 58 -20.48 -7.05 -2.45
N GLN A 59 -21.32 -7.45 -3.42
CA GLN A 59 -21.31 -8.82 -3.93
C GLN A 59 -19.96 -9.18 -4.55
N VAL A 60 -19.37 -8.26 -5.32
CA VAL A 60 -18.02 -8.42 -5.87
C VAL A 60 -16.96 -8.54 -4.78
N ALA A 61 -17.03 -7.74 -3.71
CA ALA A 61 -16.12 -7.88 -2.57
C ALA A 61 -16.21 -9.26 -1.89
N MET A 62 -17.42 -9.78 -1.67
CA MET A 62 -17.64 -11.11 -1.10
C MET A 62 -17.12 -12.22 -2.02
N TRP A 63 -17.38 -12.10 -3.33
CA TRP A 63 -16.89 -13.03 -4.34
C TRP A 63 -15.36 -13.06 -4.41
N ALA A 64 -14.72 -11.88 -4.48
CA ALA A 64 -13.27 -11.75 -4.49
C ALA A 64 -12.64 -12.29 -3.20
N ALA A 65 -13.23 -12.00 -2.04
CA ALA A 65 -12.78 -12.55 -0.75
C ALA A 65 -12.85 -14.08 -0.72
N LYS A 66 -13.88 -14.68 -1.30
CA LYS A 66 -13.98 -16.14 -1.38
C LYS A 66 -12.93 -16.76 -2.32
N ARG A 67 -12.53 -16.05 -3.38
CA ARG A 67 -11.56 -16.51 -4.37
C ARG A 67 -10.11 -16.32 -3.94
N LEU A 68 -9.80 -15.18 -3.32
CA LEU A 68 -8.43 -14.74 -3.02
C LEU A 68 -7.97 -15.10 -1.60
N THR A 69 -8.86 -15.61 -0.75
CA THR A 69 -8.54 -15.94 0.65
C THR A 69 -9.02 -17.34 1.01
N THR A 70 -8.42 -17.93 2.06
CA THR A 70 -8.83 -19.23 2.63
C THR A 70 -9.91 -19.09 3.72
N ARG A 71 -10.51 -17.90 3.89
CA ARG A 71 -11.49 -17.61 4.96
C ARG A 71 -12.80 -18.37 4.76
N SER A 72 -13.46 -18.69 5.88
CA SER A 72 -14.81 -19.26 5.86
C SER A 72 -15.85 -18.23 5.37
N LEU A 73 -16.99 -18.70 4.86
CA LEU A 73 -18.09 -17.80 4.43
C LEU A 73 -18.61 -16.94 5.59
N THR A 74 -18.64 -17.50 6.80
CA THR A 74 -19.02 -16.78 8.02
C THR A 74 -18.03 -15.67 8.34
N ASP A 75 -16.73 -15.94 8.25
CA ASP A 75 -15.70 -14.92 8.51
C ASP A 75 -15.71 -13.83 7.44
N ILE A 76 -15.87 -14.19 6.15
CA ILE A 76 -16.02 -13.21 5.06
C ILE A 76 -17.22 -12.31 5.34
N GLY A 77 -18.36 -12.89 5.72
CA GLY A 77 -19.56 -12.13 6.06
C GLY A 77 -19.34 -11.17 7.24
N ARG A 78 -18.63 -11.60 8.28
CA ARG A 78 -18.22 -10.76 9.41
C ARG A 78 -17.40 -9.56 8.96
N PHE A 79 -16.40 -9.76 8.09
CA PHE A 79 -15.55 -8.67 7.57
C PHE A 79 -16.28 -7.73 6.62
N VAL A 80 -17.27 -8.21 5.87
CA VAL A 80 -18.05 -7.41 4.91
C VAL A 80 -19.36 -6.92 5.56
N GLY A 81 -19.24 -6.25 6.71
CA GLY A 81 -20.36 -5.57 7.37
C GLY A 81 -21.30 -6.48 8.16
N GLY A 82 -20.79 -7.57 8.76
CA GLY A 82 -21.56 -8.41 9.69
C GLY A 82 -22.67 -9.24 9.04
N ARG A 83 -22.45 -9.75 7.81
CA ARG A 83 -23.46 -10.48 7.04
C ARG A 83 -23.42 -11.99 7.29
N ASP A 84 -24.59 -12.63 7.15
CA ASP A 84 -24.70 -14.08 7.25
C ASP A 84 -23.97 -14.81 6.13
N HIS A 85 -23.44 -16.00 6.44
CA HIS A 85 -22.77 -16.87 5.48
C HIS A 85 -23.63 -17.17 4.24
N ALA A 86 -24.96 -17.29 4.40
CA ALA A 86 -25.90 -17.49 3.31
C ALA A 86 -25.93 -16.29 2.35
N THR A 87 -25.77 -15.06 2.87
CA THR A 87 -25.64 -13.85 2.05
C THR A 87 -24.37 -13.90 1.21
N VAL A 88 -23.25 -14.34 1.80
CA VAL A 88 -21.98 -14.50 1.07
C VAL A 88 -22.10 -15.57 -0.01
N SER A 89 -22.69 -16.73 0.31
CA SER A 89 -22.93 -17.78 -0.68
C SER A 89 -23.81 -17.31 -1.83
N HIS A 90 -24.86 -16.55 -1.53
CA HIS A 90 -25.72 -15.98 -2.57
C HIS A 90 -24.97 -14.96 -3.43
N ALA A 91 -24.18 -14.07 -2.83
CA ALA A 91 -23.37 -13.11 -3.54
C ALA A 91 -22.37 -13.76 -4.51
N VAL A 92 -21.69 -14.82 -4.08
CA VAL A 92 -20.75 -15.58 -4.92
C VAL A 92 -21.46 -16.12 -6.18
N ARG A 93 -22.60 -16.80 -6.01
CA ARG A 93 -23.39 -17.33 -7.13
C ARG A 93 -23.85 -16.24 -8.09
N VAL A 94 -24.37 -15.14 -7.55
CA VAL A 94 -24.84 -14.01 -8.37
C VAL A 94 -23.71 -13.43 -9.21
N VAL A 95 -22.51 -13.26 -8.63
CA VAL A 95 -21.35 -12.73 -9.37
C VAL A 95 -20.89 -13.73 -10.43
N ASP A 96 -20.81 -15.03 -10.12
CA ASP A 96 -20.42 -16.05 -11.10
C ASP A 96 -21.39 -16.10 -12.29
N GLU A 97 -22.71 -16.11 -12.04
CA GLU A 97 -23.73 -16.09 -13.09
C GLU A 97 -23.69 -14.81 -13.94
N LEU A 98 -23.45 -13.65 -13.31
CA LEU A 98 -23.31 -12.38 -14.03
C LEU A 98 -22.05 -12.36 -14.88
N ARG A 99 -20.92 -12.86 -14.35
CA ARG A 99 -19.67 -12.97 -15.11
C ARG A 99 -19.88 -13.83 -16.35
N GLU A 100 -20.63 -14.93 -16.27
CA GLU A 100 -20.94 -15.78 -17.42
C GLU A 100 -21.69 -15.06 -18.55
N ARG A 101 -22.62 -14.17 -18.20
CA ARG A 101 -23.56 -13.55 -19.15
C ARG A 101 -23.11 -12.18 -19.64
N ASP A 102 -22.26 -11.49 -18.90
CA ASP A 102 -21.84 -10.11 -19.16
C ASP A 102 -20.31 -10.02 -19.21
N ALA A 103 -19.77 -9.86 -20.42
CA ALA A 103 -18.34 -9.77 -20.67
C ALA A 103 -17.72 -8.51 -20.03
N ASP A 104 -18.45 -7.39 -19.99
CA ASP A 104 -17.97 -6.16 -19.37
C ASP A 104 -17.89 -6.33 -17.85
N PHE A 105 -18.87 -6.98 -17.24
CA PHE A 105 -18.85 -7.29 -15.82
C PHE A 105 -17.76 -8.31 -15.45
N ARG A 106 -17.51 -9.28 -16.32
CA ARG A 106 -16.38 -10.22 -16.19
C ARG A 106 -15.05 -9.48 -16.18
N GLN A 107 -14.84 -8.59 -17.15
CA GLN A 107 -13.65 -7.75 -17.20
C GLN A 107 -13.52 -6.89 -15.94
N GLN A 108 -14.60 -6.24 -15.50
CA GLN A 108 -14.58 -5.42 -14.27
C GLN A 108 -14.12 -6.20 -13.04
N THR A 109 -14.61 -7.43 -12.89
CA THR A 109 -14.25 -8.27 -11.74
C THR A 109 -12.84 -8.88 -11.86
N ASP A 110 -12.34 -9.09 -13.08
CA ASP A 110 -10.94 -9.48 -13.33
C ASP A 110 -9.97 -8.32 -13.06
N ASP A 111 -10.33 -7.09 -13.41
CA ASP A 111 -9.54 -5.89 -13.10
C ASP A 111 -9.35 -5.73 -11.59
N VAL A 112 -10.43 -5.91 -10.81
CA VAL A 112 -10.37 -5.87 -9.33
C VAL A 112 -9.42 -6.93 -8.78
N VAL A 113 -9.51 -8.17 -9.27
CA VAL A 113 -8.65 -9.28 -8.82
C VAL A 113 -7.19 -8.96 -9.12
N LEU A 114 -6.89 -8.53 -10.36
CA LEU A 114 -5.54 -8.17 -10.77
C LEU A 114 -4.96 -7.06 -9.89
N ALA A 115 -5.77 -6.05 -9.57
CA ALA A 115 -5.36 -4.94 -8.73
C ALA A 115 -5.05 -5.39 -7.29
N VAL A 116 -5.91 -6.22 -6.69
CA VAL A 116 -5.69 -6.77 -5.34
C VAL A 116 -4.41 -7.60 -5.28
N GLU A 117 -4.22 -8.52 -6.24
CA GLU A 117 -3.03 -9.38 -6.26
C GLU A 117 -1.75 -8.57 -6.47
N ALA A 118 -1.80 -7.53 -7.30
CA ALA A 118 -0.66 -6.66 -7.53
C ALA A 118 -0.28 -5.86 -6.27
N THR A 119 -1.26 -5.25 -5.60
CA THR A 119 -1.02 -4.55 -4.33
C THR A 119 -0.52 -5.52 -3.26
N ALA A 120 -1.10 -6.72 -3.15
CA ALA A 120 -0.64 -7.74 -2.19
C ALA A 120 0.82 -8.16 -2.42
N ARG A 121 1.24 -8.32 -3.69
CA ARG A 121 2.65 -8.59 -4.01
C ARG A 121 3.57 -7.45 -3.59
N THR A 122 3.16 -6.20 -3.82
CA THR A 122 3.96 -5.03 -3.40
C THR A 122 4.07 -4.96 -1.89
N LEU A 123 2.96 -5.16 -1.17
CA LEU A 123 2.91 -5.18 0.29
C LEU A 123 3.84 -6.26 0.87
N ALA A 124 3.79 -7.47 0.30
CA ALA A 124 4.65 -8.57 0.74
C ALA A 124 6.14 -8.24 0.60
N ARG A 125 6.54 -7.64 -0.53
CA ARG A 125 7.94 -7.20 -0.74
C ARG A 125 8.35 -6.11 0.25
N PHE A 126 7.49 -5.11 0.42
CA PHE A 126 7.74 -4.02 1.35
C PHE A 126 7.92 -4.52 2.79
N HIS A 127 7.05 -5.42 3.26
CA HIS A 127 7.17 -5.98 4.62
C HIS A 127 8.39 -6.89 4.77
N ALA A 128 8.78 -7.62 3.72
CA ALA A 128 9.94 -8.51 3.76
C ALA A 128 11.27 -7.74 3.77
N ASN A 129 11.41 -6.74 2.89
CA ASN A 129 12.70 -6.17 2.51
C ASN A 129 12.74 -4.64 2.58
N GLY A 130 11.68 -3.98 3.04
CA GLY A 130 11.60 -2.52 3.10
C GLY A 130 11.22 -1.85 1.78
N PRO A 131 11.10 -0.51 1.77
CA PRO A 131 10.75 0.28 0.58
C PRO A 131 11.74 0.14 -0.57
N GLU A 132 13.00 -0.15 -0.29
CA GLU A 132 14.08 -0.27 -1.28
C GLU A 132 13.90 -1.43 -2.27
N ASP A 133 13.16 -2.47 -1.89
CA ASP A 133 12.88 -3.66 -2.73
C ASP A 133 11.59 -3.54 -3.54
N VAL A 134 10.89 -2.40 -3.39
CA VAL A 134 9.71 -2.07 -4.17
C VAL A 134 10.14 -1.23 -5.36
N ASP A 135 9.94 -1.75 -6.59
CA ASP A 135 10.21 -1.00 -7.81
C ASP A 135 9.17 0.15 -7.98
N PRO A 136 9.58 1.41 -7.79
CA PRO A 136 8.69 2.57 -7.86
C PRO A 136 8.12 2.77 -9.27
N VAL A 137 8.89 2.41 -10.31
CA VAL A 137 8.45 2.56 -11.70
C VAL A 137 7.41 1.50 -12.04
N ALA A 138 7.58 0.26 -11.55
CA ALA A 138 6.57 -0.78 -11.69
C ALA A 138 5.25 -0.40 -10.99
N VAL A 139 5.35 0.18 -9.78
CA VAL A 139 4.19 0.70 -9.04
C VAL A 139 3.50 1.82 -9.82
N ALA A 140 4.24 2.82 -10.30
CA ALA A 140 3.69 3.91 -11.10
C ALA A 140 3.03 3.41 -12.40
N ARG A 141 3.68 2.50 -13.13
CA ARG A 141 3.11 1.91 -14.36
C ARG A 141 1.81 1.18 -14.07
N ARG A 142 1.74 0.41 -12.99
CA ARG A 142 0.53 -0.29 -12.57
C ARG A 142 -0.61 0.68 -12.26
N ILE A 143 -0.33 1.70 -11.44
CA ILE A 143 -1.28 2.76 -11.08
C ILE A 143 -1.85 3.42 -12.35
N LEU A 144 -0.97 3.80 -13.29
CA LEU A 144 -1.36 4.45 -14.54
C LEU A 144 -2.07 3.51 -15.53
N ALA A 145 -1.77 2.22 -15.49
CA ALA A 145 -2.37 1.21 -16.37
C ALA A 145 -3.73 0.69 -15.86
N THR A 146 -4.17 1.08 -14.67
CA THR A 146 -5.42 0.59 -14.07
C THR A 146 -6.62 1.13 -14.88
N PRO A 147 -7.38 0.27 -15.59
CA PRO A 147 -8.53 0.71 -16.37
C PRO A 147 -9.62 1.26 -15.44
N ARG A 148 -10.13 2.45 -15.76
CA ARG A 148 -11.19 3.15 -14.99
C ARG A 148 -10.79 3.54 -13.56
N GLY A 149 -9.89 4.51 -13.47
CA GLY A 149 -10.24 5.76 -12.78
C GLY A 149 -10.13 5.85 -11.26
N VAL A 150 -9.63 4.84 -10.53
CA VAL A 150 -9.13 5.08 -9.16
C VAL A 150 -7.99 4.10 -8.83
N PRO A 151 -6.74 4.57 -8.70
CA PRO A 151 -5.59 3.69 -8.49
C PRO A 151 -5.41 3.33 -7.01
N ILE A 152 -5.56 2.05 -6.67
CA ILE A 152 -5.29 1.56 -5.32
C ILE A 152 -3.80 1.73 -5.03
N VAL A 153 -3.46 2.80 -4.30
CA VAL A 153 -2.11 3.09 -3.82
C VAL A 153 -2.06 2.85 -2.31
N SER A 154 -1.36 1.80 -1.91
CA SER A 154 -1.10 1.53 -0.49
C SER A 154 -0.03 2.46 0.07
N ILE A 155 -0.01 2.69 1.40
CA ILE A 155 1.04 3.50 2.05
C ILE A 155 2.45 3.01 1.68
N PRO A 156 2.74 1.69 1.68
CA PRO A 156 4.00 1.15 1.15
C PRO A 156 4.36 1.56 -0.27
N GLU A 157 3.37 1.61 -1.16
CA GLU A 157 3.55 2.05 -2.54
C GLU A 157 3.83 3.56 -2.62
N ILE A 158 3.16 4.36 -1.78
CA ILE A 158 3.46 5.79 -1.62
C ILE A 158 4.89 5.97 -1.11
N THR A 159 5.31 5.20 -0.09
CA THR A 159 6.66 5.26 0.47
C THR A 159 7.71 4.90 -0.58
N ALA A 160 7.51 3.82 -1.33
CA ALA A 160 8.43 3.42 -2.39
C ALA A 160 8.57 4.49 -3.50
N LEU A 161 7.43 5.04 -3.95
CA LEU A 161 7.42 6.15 -4.92
C LEU A 161 8.14 7.39 -4.37
N ALA A 162 7.86 7.76 -3.12
CA ALA A 162 8.48 8.91 -2.47
C ALA A 162 10.00 8.73 -2.34
N SER A 163 10.46 7.57 -1.85
CA SER A 163 11.89 7.25 -1.75
C SER A 163 12.61 7.33 -3.09
N ALA A 164 11.94 6.93 -4.18
CA ALA A 164 12.50 6.99 -5.52
C ALA A 164 12.67 8.44 -6.02
N VAL A 165 11.66 9.28 -5.82
CA VAL A 165 11.72 10.71 -6.17
C VAL A 165 12.85 11.37 -5.39
N SER A 166 12.95 11.14 -4.08
CA SER A 166 14.02 11.65 -3.23
C SER A 166 15.42 11.22 -3.69
N ALA A 167 15.60 9.96 -4.09
CA ALA A 167 16.88 9.46 -4.58
C ALA A 167 17.29 10.07 -5.93
N GLN A 168 16.32 10.38 -6.79
CA GLN A 168 16.55 10.98 -8.10
C GLN A 168 16.98 12.45 -7.98
N GLU A 169 16.35 13.21 -7.08
CA GLU A 169 16.73 14.60 -6.77
C GLU A 169 18.18 14.70 -6.24
N LEU A 170 18.61 13.75 -5.39
CA LEU A 170 20.00 13.68 -4.91
C LEU A 170 20.99 13.36 -6.03
N THR A 171 20.61 12.49 -6.96
CA THR A 171 21.44 12.11 -8.11
C THR A 171 21.56 13.26 -9.11
N ASP A 172 20.47 13.97 -9.37
CA ASP A 172 20.46 15.12 -10.27
C ASP A 172 21.22 16.30 -9.67
N SER A 173 21.13 16.52 -8.36
CA SER A 173 21.98 17.45 -7.61
C SER A 173 23.48 17.11 -7.73
N SER A 174 23.84 15.82 -7.71
CA SER A 174 25.22 15.35 -7.88
C SER A 174 25.73 15.49 -9.33
N LYS A 175 24.87 15.27 -10.33
CA LYS A 175 25.18 15.50 -11.76
C LYS A 175 25.32 16.99 -12.09
N MET A 176 24.55 17.86 -11.43
CA MET A 176 24.70 19.32 -11.55
C MET A 176 26.04 19.83 -11.01
N MET A 177 26.70 19.09 -10.11
CA MET A 177 28.07 19.40 -9.63
C MET A 177 29.18 18.86 -10.55
N THR A 178 28.88 17.99 -11.52
CA THR A 178 29.89 17.32 -12.38
C THR A 178 29.76 17.61 -13.89
N GLY A 179 28.68 18.27 -14.34
CA GLY A 179 28.51 18.74 -15.73
C GLY A 179 28.99 20.18 -15.96
N PRO A 180 29.29 20.60 -17.22
CA PRO A 180 29.70 21.97 -17.50
C PRO A 180 28.60 22.95 -17.09
N MET A 181 28.99 23.87 -16.20
CA MET A 181 28.13 24.76 -15.42
C MET A 181 27.35 25.74 -16.32
N LYS A 182 26.20 25.32 -16.87
CA LYS A 182 25.21 26.27 -17.39
C LYS A 182 24.50 26.88 -16.20
N ARG A 183 24.71 28.20 -15.99
CA ARG A 183 24.11 28.98 -14.91
C ARG A 183 22.59 28.92 -14.97
N PHE A 184 22.00 27.98 -14.24
CA PHE A 184 20.62 28.06 -13.81
C PHE A 184 20.64 28.77 -12.45
N ARG A 185 20.03 29.95 -12.40
CA ARG A 185 19.89 30.72 -11.17
C ARG A 185 18.65 30.16 -10.45
N SER A 186 18.82 29.14 -9.63
CA SER A 186 17.81 28.68 -8.68
C SER A 186 18.16 29.23 -7.30
N GLU A 187 17.20 29.93 -6.68
CA GLU A 187 17.29 30.43 -5.31
C GLU A 187 17.54 29.28 -4.30
N PRO A 188 18.19 29.55 -3.16
CA PRO A 188 18.51 28.52 -2.20
C PRO A 188 17.24 28.06 -1.47
N ARG A 189 16.71 26.87 -1.81
CA ARG A 189 15.77 26.15 -0.93
C ARG A 189 16.50 25.78 0.35
N ASP A 190 15.90 26.12 1.49
CA ASP A 190 16.46 25.92 2.82
C ASP A 190 16.51 24.43 3.15
N ARG A 191 17.71 23.84 3.16
CA ARG A 191 17.90 22.37 3.30
C ARG A 191 17.39 21.83 4.64
N GLU A 192 17.20 22.68 5.64
CA GLU A 192 16.75 22.29 6.98
C GLU A 192 15.25 21.92 7.02
N SER A 193 14.40 22.54 6.18
CA SER A 193 12.96 22.22 6.10
C SER A 193 12.71 20.82 5.53
N GLU A 194 13.52 20.44 4.54
CA GLU A 194 13.41 19.16 3.83
C GLU A 194 13.67 18.00 4.80
N PHE A 195 14.66 18.13 5.69
CA PHE A 195 14.97 17.14 6.72
C PHE A 195 13.86 16.96 7.77
N ASP A 196 13.13 18.03 8.09
CA ASP A 196 12.01 17.99 9.04
C ASP A 196 10.78 17.30 8.45
N LEU A 197 10.57 17.38 7.13
CA LEU A 197 9.52 16.62 6.45
C LEU A 197 9.85 15.12 6.47
N TYR A 198 11.10 14.74 6.15
CA TYR A 198 11.53 13.33 6.21
C TYR A 198 11.42 12.74 7.62
N ARG A 199 11.81 13.50 8.66
CA ARG A 199 11.69 13.07 10.05
C ARG A 199 10.23 12.85 10.43
N ALA A 200 9.34 13.77 10.04
CA ALA A 200 7.91 13.64 10.32
C ALA A 200 7.27 12.43 9.61
N VAL A 201 7.68 12.13 8.37
CA VAL A 201 7.26 10.91 7.68
C VAL A 201 7.73 9.65 8.42
N ALA A 202 8.98 9.63 8.89
CA ALA A 202 9.52 8.49 9.65
C ALA A 202 8.75 8.25 10.96
N GLU A 203 8.40 9.32 11.68
CA GLU A 203 7.60 9.24 12.92
C GLU A 203 6.19 8.69 12.67
N VAL A 204 5.56 9.05 11.55
CA VAL A 204 4.25 8.48 11.14
C VAL A 204 4.36 6.98 10.90
N LEU A 205 5.42 6.55 10.20
CA LEU A 205 5.65 5.13 9.88
C LEU A 205 5.97 4.29 11.13
N GLU A 206 6.62 4.86 12.14
CA GLU A 206 6.87 4.21 13.41
C GLU A 206 5.59 4.12 14.27
N ALA A 207 4.81 5.20 14.33
CA ALA A 207 3.54 5.22 15.07
C ALA A 207 2.48 4.27 14.47
N ASP A 208 2.46 4.08 13.14
CA ASP A 208 1.60 3.09 12.48
C ASP A 208 2.02 1.65 12.81
N ARG A 209 3.33 1.37 12.85
CA ARG A 209 3.87 0.07 13.28
C ARG A 209 3.49 -0.25 14.72
N ASP A 210 3.63 0.73 15.62
CA ASP A 210 3.19 0.63 17.01
C ASP A 210 1.70 0.33 17.14
N LEU A 211 0.87 1.01 16.35
CA LEU A 211 -0.58 0.78 16.36
C LEU A 211 -0.92 -0.64 15.91
N LYS A 212 -0.29 -1.12 14.83
CA LYS A 212 -0.47 -2.50 14.36
C LYS A 212 -0.05 -3.54 15.41
N GLN A 213 1.02 -3.28 16.16
CA GLN A 213 1.46 -4.16 17.25
C GLN A 213 0.54 -4.11 18.48
N ALA A 214 -0.08 -2.96 18.75
CA ALA A 214 -0.95 -2.75 19.89
C ALA A 214 -2.43 -3.07 19.62
N GLN A 215 -2.80 -3.41 18.37
CA GLN A 215 -4.18 -3.74 18.01
C GLN A 215 -4.72 -4.88 18.90
N TRP A 216 -5.96 -4.71 19.40
CA TRP A 216 -6.63 -5.65 20.30
C TRP A 216 -6.03 -5.74 21.71
N THR A 217 -5.12 -4.84 22.07
CA THR A 217 -4.56 -4.71 23.42
C THR A 217 -5.10 -3.46 24.13
N HIS A 218 -4.88 -3.36 25.45
CA HIS A 218 -5.23 -2.13 26.20
C HIS A 218 -4.41 -0.90 25.74
N GLY A 219 -3.33 -1.10 24.98
CA GLY A 219 -2.45 -0.05 24.45
C GLY A 219 -2.90 0.56 23.11
N GLU A 220 -3.92 -0.02 22.44
CA GLU A 220 -4.35 0.39 21.10
C GLU A 220 -4.73 1.88 21.03
N ARG A 221 -5.52 2.37 22.01
CA ARG A 221 -5.91 3.78 22.10
C ARG A 221 -4.71 4.72 22.22
N GLY A 222 -3.66 4.28 22.93
CA GLY A 222 -2.44 5.04 23.10
C GLY A 222 -1.61 5.10 21.82
N ALA A 223 -1.53 3.98 21.09
CA ALA A 223 -0.83 3.92 19.81
C ALA A 223 -1.58 4.71 18.71
N GLN A 224 -2.92 4.65 18.70
CA GLN A 224 -3.74 5.47 17.80
C GLN A 224 -3.51 6.96 18.04
N ALA A 225 -3.50 7.39 19.31
CA ALA A 225 -3.22 8.78 19.66
C ALA A 225 -1.78 9.22 19.29
N ARG A 226 -0.81 8.30 19.22
CA ARG A 226 0.54 8.60 18.69
C ARG A 226 0.51 8.82 17.19
N LEU A 227 -0.18 7.95 16.45
CA LEU A 227 -0.34 8.09 15.00
C LEU A 227 -1.05 9.41 14.63
N ASP A 228 -2.12 9.74 15.33
CA ASP A 228 -2.87 10.99 15.10
C ASP A 228 -1.96 12.23 15.32
N ARG A 229 -1.08 12.20 16.33
CA ARG A 229 -0.10 13.28 16.58
C ARG A 229 0.96 13.36 15.49
N ALA A 230 1.50 12.23 15.06
CA ALA A 230 2.51 12.19 14.01
C ALA A 230 1.96 12.70 12.67
N LEU A 231 0.73 12.29 12.30
CA LEU A 231 0.04 12.78 11.10
C LEU A 231 -0.23 14.29 11.15
N LYS A 232 -0.59 14.81 12.33
CA LYS A 232 -0.77 16.25 12.54
C LYS A 232 0.56 17.00 12.35
N ALA A 233 1.65 16.50 12.92
CA ALA A 233 2.97 17.11 12.78
C ALA A 233 3.46 17.11 11.32
N LEU A 234 3.27 16.00 10.60
CA LEU A 234 3.57 15.91 9.17
C LEU A 234 2.80 16.97 8.35
N ARG A 235 1.51 17.13 8.66
CA ARG A 235 0.68 18.14 8.01
C ARG A 235 1.16 19.57 8.30
N GLU A 236 1.48 19.88 9.55
CA GLU A 236 1.98 21.19 9.96
C GLU A 236 3.35 21.51 9.33
N ASN A 237 4.21 20.50 9.13
CA ASN A 237 5.49 20.66 8.43
C ASN A 237 5.28 20.89 6.92
N PHE A 238 4.37 20.14 6.30
CA PHE A 238 4.02 20.33 4.90
C PHE A 238 3.42 21.71 4.64
N GLU A 239 2.49 22.18 5.49
CA GLU A 239 1.89 23.51 5.40
C GLU A 239 2.95 24.61 5.53
N ARG A 240 3.91 24.47 6.46
CA ARG A 240 5.06 25.38 6.60
C ARG A 240 5.94 25.43 5.35
N GLU A 241 6.20 24.27 4.74
CA GLU A 241 7.05 24.17 3.55
C GLU A 241 6.35 24.73 2.30
N THR A 242 5.03 24.56 2.19
CA THR A 242 4.23 25.17 1.11
C THR A 242 4.04 26.68 1.27
N ALA A 243 4.02 27.20 2.49
CA ALA A 243 3.89 28.65 2.77
C ALA A 243 5.15 29.46 2.41
N TYR A 244 6.28 28.80 2.15
CA TYR A 244 7.53 29.42 1.66
C TYR A 244 7.59 29.56 0.14
N VAL A 245 6.57 29.07 -0.59
CA VAL A 245 6.55 29.00 -2.07
C VAL A 245 5.71 30.12 -2.70
N ASP A 246 5.06 30.97 -1.89
CA ASP A 246 4.37 32.21 -2.30
C ASP A 246 5.14 33.46 -1.84
#